data_AF-A0A839T826-F1
#
_entry.id   AF-A0A839T826-F1
#
_cell.length_a   1.000
_cell.length_b   1.000
_cell.length_c   1.000
_cell.angle_alpha   90.00
_cell.angle_beta   90.00
_cell.angle_gamma   90.00
#
_symmetry.space_group_name_H-M   'P 1'
#
loop_
_entity.id
_entity.type
_entity.pdbx_description
1 polymer ?
#
loop_
_entity_poly.entity_id
_entity_poly.type
_entity_poly.pdbx_seq_one_letter_code
_entity_poly.pdbx_strand_id
1 'polypeptide(L)'
;ACFNRLLKHLEQAGYLVRRLELIPVREHGEQLVRTRVLIRFADLFWQHLGLSLHHHLARKAARKRRLKQIESIQQTHLRRSTQQATRRRQKQASQRATTATKAPTPVAELHHRLALILQLRAQNPTLDAATINAMADAILSGNSNND
;
A
#
# COMPACT_ATOMS: atom_id res chain seq x y z
N ALA A 1 34.89 24.81 8.02
CA ALA A 1 34.28 25.98 7.32
C ALA A 1 34.84 26.26 5.92
N CYS A 2 36.05 25.80 5.58
CA CYS A 2 36.72 26.10 4.29
C CYS A 2 35.93 25.62 3.05
N PHE A 3 35.42 24.38 3.07
CA PHE A 3 34.69 23.80 1.94
C PHE A 3 33.42 24.58 1.54
N ASN A 4 32.65 25.07 2.51
CA ASN A 4 31.45 25.88 2.23
C ASN A 4 31.80 27.23 1.58
N ARG A 5 32.96 27.81 1.92
CA ARG A 5 33.43 29.05 1.28
C ARG A 5 33.87 28.77 -0.16
N LEU A 6 34.61 27.69 -0.38
CA LEU A 6 34.98 27.24 -1.73
C LEU A 6 33.73 27.06 -2.62
N LEU A 7 32.70 26.35 -2.13
CA LEU A 7 31.47 26.15 -2.89
C LEU A 7 30.75 27.46 -3.22
N LYS A 8 30.76 28.45 -2.31
CA LYS A 8 30.20 29.78 -2.59
C LYS A 8 30.98 30.50 -3.69
N HIS A 9 32.31 30.45 -3.67
CA HIS A 9 33.13 31.08 -4.70
C HIS A 9 32.97 30.41 -6.07
N LEU A 10 32.89 29.08 -6.11
CA LEU A 10 32.62 28.34 -7.35
C LEU A 10 31.22 28.63 -7.90
N GLU A 11 30.23 28.87 -7.03
CA GLU A 11 28.90 29.31 -7.46
C GLU A 11 28.94 30.73 -8.05
N GLN A 12 29.65 31.66 -7.40
CA GLN A 12 29.87 33.02 -7.92
C GLN A 12 30.57 33.02 -9.27
N ALA A 13 31.52 32.10 -9.47
CA ALA A 13 32.21 31.91 -10.74
C ALA A 13 31.36 31.19 -11.81
N GLY A 14 30.13 30.78 -11.49
CA GLY A 14 29.23 30.09 -12.42
C GLY A 14 29.60 28.62 -12.69
N TYR A 15 30.52 28.04 -11.92
CA TYR A 15 30.95 26.65 -12.09
C TYR A 15 30.00 25.64 -11.46
N LEU A 16 29.14 26.06 -10.54
CA LEU A 16 28.16 25.18 -9.91
C LEU A 16 26.84 25.87 -9.64
N VAL A 17 25.78 25.07 -9.59
CA VAL A 17 24.45 25.45 -9.15
C VAL A 17 24.10 24.61 -7.93
N ARG A 18 23.63 25.26 -6.87
CA ARG A 18 23.19 24.60 -5.64
C ARG A 18 21.67 24.56 -5.56
N ARG A 19 21.14 23.40 -5.17
CA ARG A 19 19.72 23.22 -4.86
C ARG A 19 19.59 22.70 -3.44
N LEU A 20 18.84 23.42 -2.63
CA LEU A 20 18.48 23.00 -1.28
C LEU A 20 17.21 22.18 -1.34
N GLU A 21 17.23 20.96 -0.81
CA GLU A 21 16.07 20.10 -0.68
C GLU A 21 15.84 19.79 0.79
N LEU A 22 14.63 20.08 1.27
CA LEU A 22 14.17 19.72 2.60
C LEU A 22 13.48 18.37 2.50
N ILE A 23 14.06 17.36 3.14
CA ILE A 23 13.53 16.00 3.12
C ILE A 23 12.91 15.71 4.48
N PRO A 24 11.59 15.47 4.55
CA PRO A 24 10.97 15.01 5.78
C PRO A 24 11.48 13.59 6.04
N VAL A 25 12.05 13.40 7.23
CA VAL A 25 12.58 12.12 7.69
C VAL A 25 11.86 11.79 8.99
N ARG A 26 11.28 10.59 9.05
CA ARG A 26 10.64 10.09 10.27
C ARG A 26 11.59 9.10 10.93
N GLU A 27 12.16 9.50 12.05
CA GLU A 27 13.05 8.66 12.86
C GLU A 27 12.50 8.62 14.28
N HIS A 28 12.40 7.40 14.85
CA HIS A 28 12.00 7.17 16.25
C HIS A 28 10.67 7.82 16.69
N GLY A 29 9.72 8.00 15.77
CA GLY A 29 8.41 8.59 16.07
C GLY A 29 8.35 10.12 15.94
N GLU A 30 9.50 10.79 15.87
CA GLU A 30 9.60 12.24 15.64
C GLU A 30 9.72 12.57 14.15
N GLN A 31 9.09 13.68 13.76
CA GLN A 31 9.15 14.18 12.40
C GLN A 31 10.28 15.21 12.29
N LEU A 32 11.41 14.77 11.75
CA LEU A 32 12.59 15.60 11.50
C LEU A 32 12.60 16.08 10.05
N VAL A 33 13.21 17.24 9.82
CA VAL A 33 13.48 17.73 8.46
C VAL A 33 14.99 17.75 8.26
N ARG A 34 15.49 16.90 7.37
CA ARG A 34 16.90 16.92 6.97
C ARG A 34 17.06 17.81 5.75
N THR A 35 17.99 18.75 5.82
CA THR A 35 18.38 19.56 4.65
C THR A 35 19.46 18.82 3.86
N ARG A 36 19.21 18.57 2.57
CA ARG A 36 20.22 18.07 1.63
C ARG A 36 20.57 19.16 0.63
N VAL A 37 21.86 19.29 0.33
CA VAL A 37 22.37 20.21 -0.69
C VAL A 37 22.76 19.39 -1.91
N LEU A 38 22.05 19.57 -3.01
CA LEU A 38 22.45 19.04 -4.31
C LEU A 38 23.32 20.06 -5.01
N ILE A 39 24.49 19.62 -5.46
CA ILE A 39 25.45 20.45 -6.18
C ILE A 39 25.55 19.90 -7.60
N ARG A 40 25.33 20.77 -8.59
CA ARG A 40 25.48 20.46 -9.99
C ARG A 40 26.56 21.32 -10.61
N PHE A 41 27.63 20.71 -11.10
CA PHE A 41 28.63 21.43 -11.88
C PHE A 41 28.08 21.83 -13.25
N ALA A 42 28.34 23.08 -13.63
CA ALA A 42 27.98 23.65 -14.92
C ALA A 42 28.91 23.13 -16.03
N ASP A 43 28.49 23.27 -17.30
CA ASP A 43 29.30 22.83 -18.44
C ASP A 43 30.62 23.65 -18.55
N LEU A 44 30.62 24.92 -18.12
CA LEU A 44 31.81 25.78 -18.06
C LEU A 44 32.94 25.19 -17.21
N PHE A 45 32.59 24.59 -16.07
CA PHE A 45 33.57 23.94 -15.18
C PHE A 45 34.33 22.82 -15.90
N TRP A 46 33.60 21.99 -16.64
CA TRP A 46 34.20 20.88 -17.39
C TRP A 46 34.97 21.36 -18.63
N GLN A 47 34.55 22.47 -19.23
CA GLN A 47 35.27 23.12 -20.33
C GLN A 47 36.64 23.62 -19.88
N HIS A 48 36.71 24.34 -18.77
CA HIS A 48 37.99 24.86 -18.25
C HIS A 48 38.92 23.75 -17.75
N LEU A 49 38.38 22.60 -17.36
CA LEU A 49 39.17 21.40 -17.04
C LEU A 49 39.60 20.58 -18.28
N GLY A 50 39.12 20.92 -19.48
CA GLY A 50 39.37 20.13 -20.69
C GLY A 50 38.61 18.79 -20.75
N LEU A 51 37.59 18.60 -19.90
CA LEU A 51 36.87 17.33 -19.73
C LEU A 51 35.46 17.34 -20.35
N SER A 52 35.14 18.33 -21.19
CA SER A 52 33.82 18.49 -21.82
C SER A 52 33.29 17.24 -22.49
N LEU A 53 34.14 16.54 -23.27
CA LEU A 53 33.74 15.34 -23.99
C LEU A 53 33.36 14.20 -23.03
N HIS A 54 34.19 13.97 -22.01
CA HIS A 54 33.93 12.95 -20.99
C HIS A 54 32.67 13.27 -20.20
N HIS A 55 32.48 14.52 -19.80
CA HIS A 55 31.25 14.96 -19.12
C HIS A 55 30.01 14.72 -20.01
N HIS A 56 30.07 15.06 -21.29
CA HIS A 56 28.97 14.85 -22.22
C HIS A 56 28.61 13.37 -22.37
N LEU A 57 29.61 12.51 -22.58
CA LEU A 57 29.41 11.06 -22.69
C LEU A 57 28.86 10.46 -21.39
N ALA A 58 29.40 10.86 -20.24
CA ALA A 58 28.91 10.44 -18.93
C ALA A 58 27.45 10.88 -18.72
N ARG A 59 27.11 12.12 -19.07
CA ARG A 59 25.73 12.65 -18.99
C ARG A 59 24.78 11.88 -19.90
N LYS A 60 25.19 11.55 -21.13
CA LYS A 60 24.40 10.74 -22.07
C LYS A 60 24.17 9.33 -21.52
N ALA A 61 25.20 8.67 -21.01
CA ALA A 61 25.11 7.35 -20.40
C ALA A 61 24.21 7.36 -19.15
N ALA A 62 24.35 8.35 -18.28
CA ALA A 62 23.51 8.52 -17.09
C ALA A 62 22.03 8.73 -17.45
N ARG A 63 21.72 9.56 -18.46
CA ARG A 63 20.35 9.72 -18.98
C ARG A 63 19.78 8.39 -19.47
N LYS A 64 20.54 7.62 -20.26
CA LYS A 64 20.13 6.30 -20.75
C LYS A 64 19.83 5.33 -19.60
N ARG A 65 20.67 5.30 -18.56
CA ARG A 65 20.44 4.48 -17.35
C ARG A 65 19.18 4.93 -16.61
N ARG A 66 18.97 6.24 -16.46
CA ARG A 66 17.79 6.79 -15.78
C ARG A 66 16.50 6.46 -16.49
N LEU A 67 16.46 6.54 -17.82
CA LEU A 67 15.27 6.16 -18.61
C LEU A 67 14.89 4.70 -18.37
N LYS A 68 15.87 3.78 -18.47
CA LYS A 68 15.66 2.35 -18.17
C LYS A 68 15.13 2.11 -16.75
N GLN A 69 15.64 2.84 -15.76
CA GLN A 69 15.15 2.74 -14.39
C GLN A 69 13.69 3.18 -14.29
N ILE A 70 13.32 4.30 -14.92
CA ILE A 70 11.95 4.80 -14.91
C ILE A 70 11.01 3.78 -15.56
N GLU A 71 11.39 3.23 -16.71
CA GLU A 71 10.64 2.17 -17.39
C GLU A 71 10.45 0.94 -16.49
N SER A 72 11.51 0.47 -15.82
CA SER A 72 11.40 -0.67 -14.91
C SER A 72 10.48 -0.41 -13.71
N ILE A 73 10.49 0.83 -13.19
CA ILE A 73 9.63 1.25 -12.08
C ILE A 73 8.18 1.27 -12.57
N GLN A 74 7.91 1.85 -13.74
CA GLN A 74 6.58 1.88 -14.35
C GLN A 74 6.05 0.46 -14.57
N GLN A 75 6.83 -0.44 -15.18
CA GLN A 75 6.45 -1.83 -15.37
C GLN A 75 6.14 -2.53 -14.04
N THR A 76 6.93 -2.25 -13.00
CA THR A 76 6.69 -2.80 -11.65
C THR A 76 5.37 -2.28 -11.07
N HIS A 77 5.07 -0.99 -11.24
CA HIS A 77 3.78 -0.42 -10.81
C HIS A 77 2.60 -1.03 -11.55
N LEU A 78 2.70 -1.20 -12.89
CA LEU A 78 1.66 -1.85 -13.70
C LEU A 78 1.44 -3.31 -13.26
N ARG A 79 2.51 -4.07 -13.02
CA ARG A 79 2.40 -5.46 -12.53
C ARG A 79 1.75 -5.54 -11.15
N ARG A 80 2.10 -4.60 -10.25
CA ARG A 80 1.49 -4.55 -8.91
C ARG A 80 0.00 -4.20 -8.98
N SER A 81 -0.39 -3.25 -9.83
CA SER A 81 -1.79 -2.86 -9.97
C SER A 81 -2.64 -3.97 -10.58
N THR A 82 -2.14 -4.67 -11.61
CA THR A 82 -2.84 -5.80 -12.22
C THR A 82 -2.99 -6.97 -11.24
N GLN A 83 -1.94 -7.32 -10.49
CA GLN A 83 -2.02 -8.36 -9.45
C GLN A 83 -2.99 -7.99 -8.32
N GLN A 84 -3.05 -6.72 -7.93
CA GLN A 84 -4.03 -6.27 -6.95
C GLN A 84 -5.46 -6.35 -7.50
N ALA A 85 -5.67 -6.00 -8.76
CA ALA A 85 -6.98 -6.10 -9.41
C ALA A 85 -7.45 -7.55 -9.55
N THR A 86 -6.57 -8.48 -9.96
CA THR A 86 -6.92 -9.91 -10.04
C THR A 86 -7.23 -10.50 -8.67
N ARG A 87 -6.42 -10.18 -7.64
CA ARG A 87 -6.70 -10.58 -6.25
C ARG A 87 -8.04 -10.03 -5.75
N ARG A 88 -8.39 -8.77 -6.06
CA ARG A 88 -9.70 -8.20 -5.73
C ARG A 88 -10.84 -8.94 -6.43
N ARG A 89 -10.71 -9.21 -7.74
CA ARG A 89 -11.70 -9.97 -8.51
C ARG A 89 -11.89 -11.39 -7.95
N GLN A 90 -10.81 -12.09 -7.62
CA GLN A 90 -10.88 -13.42 -7.02
C GLN A 90 -11.59 -13.38 -5.67
N LYS A 91 -11.27 -12.43 -4.79
CA LYS A 91 -11.98 -12.26 -3.51
C LYS A 91 -13.46 -11.99 -3.70
N GLN A 92 -13.84 -11.13 -4.66
CA GLN A 92 -15.24 -10.85 -4.97
C GLN A 92 -15.96 -12.08 -5.55
N ALA A 93 -15.30 -12.86 -6.41
CA ALA A 93 -15.85 -14.10 -6.96
C ALA A 93 -16.05 -15.15 -5.87
N SER A 94 -15.08 -15.32 -4.96
CA SER A 94 -15.21 -16.20 -3.79
C SER A 94 -16.32 -15.73 -2.84
N GLN A 95 -16.45 -14.43 -2.58
CA GLN A 95 -17.56 -13.89 -1.79
C GLN A 95 -18.92 -14.13 -2.46
N ARG A 96 -19.02 -13.93 -3.79
CA ARG A 96 -20.24 -14.23 -4.54
C ARG A 96 -20.59 -15.72 -4.49
N ALA A 97 -19.59 -16.60 -4.58
CA ALA A 97 -19.81 -18.04 -4.46
C ALA A 97 -20.33 -18.40 -3.06
N THR A 98 -19.73 -17.88 -1.98
CA THR A 98 -20.20 -18.16 -0.62
C THR A 98 -21.57 -17.55 -0.31
N THR A 99 -21.91 -16.39 -0.89
CA THR A 99 -23.26 -15.82 -0.79
C THR A 99 -24.27 -16.53 -1.67
N ALA A 100 -23.86 -17.19 -2.77
CA ALA A 100 -24.77 -17.95 -3.61
C ALA A 100 -25.10 -19.33 -3.01
N THR A 101 -24.18 -19.93 -2.24
CA THR A 101 -24.46 -21.18 -1.51
C THR A 101 -25.28 -20.97 -0.25
N LYS A 102 -25.20 -19.77 0.36
CA LYS A 102 -26.11 -19.36 1.43
C LYS A 102 -27.30 -18.63 0.81
N ALA A 103 -28.37 -19.36 0.50
CA ALA A 103 -29.65 -18.73 0.17
C ALA A 103 -29.95 -17.64 1.23
N PRO A 104 -30.46 -16.46 0.84
CA PRO A 104 -30.81 -15.43 1.79
C PRO A 104 -31.94 -15.98 2.68
N THR A 105 -31.59 -16.46 3.87
CA THR A 105 -32.60 -16.69 4.89
C THR A 105 -33.22 -15.33 5.18
N PRO A 106 -34.56 -15.18 5.09
CA PRO A 106 -35.22 -13.93 5.39
C PRO A 106 -34.74 -13.45 6.77
N VAL A 107 -34.38 -12.16 6.87
CA VAL A 107 -33.80 -11.57 8.09
C VAL A 107 -34.65 -11.87 9.34
N ALA A 108 -35.96 -12.02 9.14
CA ALA A 108 -36.92 -12.47 10.15
C ALA A 108 -36.61 -13.85 10.75
N GLU A 109 -36.19 -14.81 9.93
CA GLU A 109 -35.88 -16.18 10.36
C GLU A 109 -34.56 -16.24 11.15
N LEU A 110 -33.58 -15.40 10.79
CA LEU A 110 -32.34 -15.23 11.56
C LEU A 110 -32.61 -14.61 12.94
N HIS A 111 -33.47 -13.58 12.99
CA HIS A 111 -33.85 -12.94 14.25
C HIS A 111 -34.66 -13.89 15.14
N HIS A 112 -35.58 -14.65 14.54
CA HIS A 112 -36.38 -15.66 15.24
C HIS A 112 -35.48 -16.75 15.83
N ARG A 113 -34.54 -17.29 15.05
CA ARG A 113 -33.55 -18.26 15.51
C ARG A 113 -32.70 -17.74 16.67
N LEU A 114 -32.21 -16.51 16.57
CA LEU A 114 -31.38 -15.91 17.61
C LEU A 114 -32.15 -15.69 18.92
N ALA A 115 -33.41 -15.26 18.83
CA ALA A 115 -34.30 -15.14 20.00
C ALA A 115 -34.53 -16.49 20.68
N LEU A 116 -34.73 -17.56 19.89
CA LEU A 116 -34.95 -18.92 20.37
C LEU A 116 -33.72 -19.48 21.10
N ILE A 117 -32.52 -19.25 20.54
CA ILE A 117 -31.25 -19.65 21.19
C ILE A 117 -31.07 -18.93 22.53
N LEU A 118 -31.37 -17.63 22.59
CA LEU A 118 -31.27 -16.87 23.84
C LEU A 118 -32.25 -17.36 24.91
N GLN A 119 -33.48 -17.71 24.52
CA GLN A 119 -34.47 -18.30 25.42
C GLN A 119 -34.04 -19.68 25.94
N LEU A 120 -33.57 -20.56 25.05
CA LEU A 120 -33.10 -21.91 25.43
C LEU A 120 -31.89 -21.85 26.37
N ARG A 121 -30.99 -20.88 26.16
CA ARG A 121 -29.83 -20.67 27.02
C ARG A 121 -30.18 -20.07 28.37
N ALA A 122 -31.22 -19.22 28.43
CA ALA A 122 -31.75 -18.71 29.69
C ALA A 122 -32.45 -19.81 30.50
N GLN A 123 -33.14 -20.74 29.84
CA GLN A 123 -33.81 -21.87 30.49
C GLN A 123 -32.84 -22.97 30.91
N ASN A 124 -31.74 -23.17 30.16
CA ASN A 124 -30.77 -24.25 30.41
C ASN A 124 -29.33 -23.70 30.45
N PRO A 125 -28.90 -23.09 31.57
CA PRO A 125 -27.59 -22.44 31.66
C PRO A 125 -26.41 -23.41 31.72
N THR A 126 -26.63 -24.69 31.99
CA THR A 126 -25.59 -25.72 32.15
C THR A 126 -25.29 -26.51 30.88
N LEU A 127 -26.10 -26.36 29.82
CA LEU A 127 -25.92 -27.09 28.57
C LEU A 127 -24.88 -26.44 27.66
N ASP A 128 -24.20 -27.28 26.89
CA ASP A 128 -23.22 -26.83 25.91
C ASP A 128 -23.88 -26.11 24.72
N ALA A 129 -23.17 -25.13 24.16
CA ALA A 129 -23.65 -24.31 23.07
C ALA A 129 -23.99 -25.13 21.81
N ALA A 130 -23.28 -26.24 21.57
CA ALA A 130 -23.56 -27.13 20.44
C ALA A 130 -24.92 -27.83 20.60
N THR A 131 -25.25 -28.29 21.82
CA THR A 131 -26.53 -28.92 22.13
C THR A 131 -27.69 -27.93 22.04
N ILE A 132 -27.52 -26.70 22.53
CA ILE A 132 -28.53 -25.63 22.43
C ILE A 132 -28.82 -25.27 20.97
N ASN A 133 -27.78 -25.22 20.12
CA ASN A 133 -27.95 -24.96 18.69
C ASN A 133 -28.70 -26.10 17.99
N ALA A 134 -28.38 -27.36 18.32
CA ALA A 134 -29.09 -28.52 17.78
C ALA A 134 -30.57 -28.54 18.20
N MET A 135 -30.89 -28.14 19.44
CA MET A 135 -32.27 -28.00 19.91
C MET A 135 -33.02 -26.89 19.15
N ALA A 136 -32.40 -25.74 18.94
CA ALA A 136 -32.99 -24.65 18.15
C ALA A 136 -33.25 -25.08 16.70
N ASP A 137 -32.32 -25.82 16.09
CA ASP A 137 -32.47 -26.38 14.73
C ASP A 137 -33.57 -27.44 14.64
N ALA A 138 -33.74 -28.27 15.68
CA ALA A 138 -34.81 -29.26 15.74
C ALA A 138 -36.21 -28.61 15.86
N ILE A 139 -36.33 -27.52 16.63
CA ILE A 139 -37.60 -26.78 16.79
C ILE A 139 -37.98 -26.07 15.48
N LEU A 140 -36.99 -25.45 14.81
CA LEU A 140 -37.24 -24.76 13.54
C LEU A 140 -37.58 -25.75 12.40
N SER A 141 -36.95 -26.92 12.35
CA SER A 141 -37.25 -27.94 11.34
C SER A 141 -38.54 -28.72 11.61
N GLY A 142 -38.98 -28.83 12.87
CA GLY A 142 -40.24 -29.45 13.25
C GLY A 142 -41.48 -28.63 12.85
N ASN A 143 -41.39 -27.31 12.85
CA ASN A 143 -42.50 -26.43 12.45
C ASN A 143 -42.76 -26.41 10.94
N SER A 144 -41.76 -26.73 10.11
CA SER A 144 -41.90 -26.77 8.64
C SER A 144 -42.59 -28.02 8.08
N ASN A 145 -42.90 -29.03 8.91
CA ASN A 145 -43.54 -30.29 8.51
C ASN A 145 -45.05 -30.34 8.80
N ASN A 146 -45.65 -29.24 9.25
CA ASN A 146 -47.04 -29.20 9.74
C ASN A 146 -47.99 -28.32 8.89
N ASP A 147 -47.60 -27.99 7.65
CA ASP A 147 -48.42 -27.31 6.65
C ASP A 147 -48.78 -28.25 5.48
#